data_AF-A0A2A2Q5L8-F1
#
_entry.id   AF-A0A2A2Q5L8-F1
#
_cell.length_a   1.000
_cell.length_b   1.000
_cell.length_c   1.000
_cell.angle_alpha   90.00
_cell.angle_beta   90.00
_cell.angle_gamma   90.00
#
_symmetry.space_group_name_H-M   'P 1'
#
loop_
_entity.id
_entity.type
_entity.pdbx_description
1 polymer ?
#
loop_
_entity_poly.entity_id
_entity_poly.type
_entity_poly.pdbx_seq_one_letter_code
_entity_poly.pdbx_strand_id
1 'polypeptide(L)'
;MISPVSQTVEVGDTFSVNLVFTPGSLPTNGVSTPLSFNSSILQFTSASSTYGSAVFTTANSATGSVGFSLTNTGFPSTTVATFNFLAIAAGTSVLDINPQQWLIGSGWFGINGLAVDGSVTVTPSSAPVPDAASTLALLGVALLGAAVLRRRAQA
;
A
#
# COMPACT_ATOMS: atom_id res chain seq x y z
N MET A 1 4.41 14.27 -15.57
CA MET A 1 4.49 14.21 -14.10
C MET A 1 4.00 12.86 -13.65
N ILE A 2 4.59 12.29 -12.61
CA ILE A 2 4.09 11.07 -11.98
C ILE A 2 3.98 11.28 -10.47
N SER A 3 2.89 10.83 -9.86
CA SER A 3 2.63 11.06 -8.43
C SER A 3 1.80 9.92 -7.84
N PRO A 4 2.21 9.32 -6.71
CA PRO A 4 1.29 8.55 -5.88
C PRO A 4 0.20 9.46 -5.32
N VAL A 5 -1.03 8.95 -5.19
CA VAL A 5 -2.12 9.68 -4.54
C VAL A 5 -1.94 9.64 -3.03
N SER A 6 -1.97 10.81 -2.40
CA SER A 6 -1.94 10.94 -0.94
C SER A 6 -3.29 10.62 -0.31
N GLN A 7 -3.27 9.95 0.84
CA GLN A 7 -4.51 9.54 1.52
C GLN A 7 -4.34 9.33 3.03
N THR A 8 -5.46 9.23 3.72
CA THR A 8 -5.53 8.92 5.16
C THR A 8 -6.28 7.60 5.36
N VAL A 9 -5.75 6.72 6.22
CA VAL A 9 -6.28 5.37 6.50
C VAL A 9 -6.13 5.05 7.99
N GLU A 10 -6.83 4.05 8.51
CA GLU A 10 -6.65 3.59 9.89
C GLU A 10 -5.66 2.42 10.01
N VAL A 11 -5.05 2.25 11.19
CA VAL A 11 -4.26 1.06 11.50
C VAL A 11 -5.14 -0.20 11.36
N GLY A 12 -4.65 -1.19 10.63
CA GLY A 12 -5.35 -2.43 10.32
C GLY A 12 -6.00 -2.44 8.94
N ASP A 13 -6.15 -1.27 8.29
CA ASP A 13 -6.77 -1.19 6.97
C ASP A 13 -5.86 -1.74 5.88
N THR A 14 -6.46 -2.48 4.95
CA THR A 14 -5.85 -2.74 3.64
C THR A 14 -6.33 -1.68 2.67
N PHE A 15 -5.40 -1.05 1.95
CA PHE A 15 -5.71 0.06 1.05
C PHE A 15 -4.86 0.01 -0.22
N SER A 16 -5.27 0.80 -1.21
CA SER A 16 -4.59 0.94 -2.49
C SER A 16 -4.11 2.38 -2.67
N VAL A 17 -2.90 2.55 -3.20
CA VAL A 17 -2.35 3.83 -3.65
C VAL A 17 -2.22 3.77 -5.16
N ASN A 18 -2.91 4.69 -5.82
CA ASN A 18 -2.83 4.84 -7.26
C ASN A 18 -1.64 5.72 -7.62
N LEU A 19 -0.86 5.27 -8.59
CA LEU A 19 0.19 6.03 -9.24
C LEU A 19 -0.40 6.71 -10.47
N VAL A 20 -0.53 8.03 -10.40
CA VAL A 20 -1.13 8.82 -11.47
C VAL A 20 -0.03 9.37 -12.36
N PHE A 21 -0.21 9.19 -13.67
CA PHE A 21 0.62 9.81 -14.68
C PHE A 21 -0.13 10.96 -15.32
N THR A 22 0.54 12.10 -15.46
CA THR A 22 0.07 13.28 -16.20
C THR A 22 1.03 13.53 -17.36
N PRO A 23 0.61 13.33 -18.62
CA PRO A 23 1.45 13.51 -19.79
C PRO A 23 1.91 14.97 -19.91
N GLY A 24 3.16 15.13 -20.33
CA GLY A 24 3.69 16.43 -20.77
C GLY A 24 3.44 16.66 -22.26
N SER A 25 4.15 17.63 -22.84
CA SER A 25 4.12 17.92 -24.28
C SER A 25 4.82 16.86 -25.15
N LEU A 26 5.57 15.94 -24.55
CA LEU A 26 6.28 14.87 -25.24
C LEU A 26 5.67 13.49 -24.90
N PRO A 27 5.57 12.58 -25.88
CA PRO A 27 5.08 11.23 -25.64
C PRO A 27 6.03 10.47 -24.70
N THR A 28 5.44 9.81 -23.71
CA THR A 28 6.14 8.99 -22.72
C THR A 28 5.86 7.53 -23.01
N ASN A 29 6.92 6.71 -23.04
CA ASN A 29 6.87 5.31 -23.46
C ASN A 29 7.05 4.33 -22.30
N GLY A 30 7.44 4.81 -21.11
CA GLY A 30 7.63 3.99 -19.93
C GLY A 30 8.00 4.79 -18.69
N VAL A 31 8.01 4.09 -17.56
CA VAL A 31 8.42 4.59 -16.24
C VAL A 31 9.20 3.47 -15.58
N SER A 32 10.40 3.73 -15.05
CA SER A 32 11.15 2.70 -14.35
C SER A 32 11.88 3.27 -13.13
N THR A 33 11.27 3.09 -11.96
CA THR A 33 11.76 3.66 -10.70
C THR A 33 11.27 2.81 -9.53
N PRO A 34 12.00 2.76 -8.42
CA PRO A 34 11.43 2.29 -7.16
C PRO A 34 10.41 3.27 -6.60
N LEU A 35 9.40 2.73 -5.91
CA LEU A 35 8.56 3.43 -4.94
C LEU A 35 9.08 3.10 -3.53
N SER A 36 9.45 4.10 -2.75
CA SER A 36 9.92 3.92 -1.38
C SER A 36 8.85 4.35 -0.38
N PHE A 37 8.78 3.65 0.75
CA PHE A 37 7.82 3.86 1.83
C PHE A 37 8.42 3.46 3.18
N ASN A 38 7.80 3.88 4.28
CA ASN A 38 8.24 3.49 5.62
C ASN A 38 7.69 2.11 5.99
N SER A 39 8.56 1.10 6.01
CA SER A 39 8.22 -0.29 6.35
C SER A 39 7.80 -0.51 7.81
N SER A 40 8.01 0.47 8.69
CA SER A 40 7.52 0.44 10.07
C SER A 40 6.06 0.91 10.19
N ILE A 41 5.53 1.58 9.17
CA ILE A 41 4.16 2.13 9.12
C ILE A 41 3.29 1.35 8.15
N LEU A 42 3.85 0.97 7.00
CA LEU A 42 3.16 0.31 5.91
C LEU A 42 3.82 -1.02 5.55
N GLN A 43 3.01 -2.03 5.28
CA GLN A 43 3.45 -3.29 4.71
C GLN A 43 2.94 -3.42 3.28
N PHE A 44 3.84 -3.56 2.31
CA PHE A 44 3.47 -3.83 0.93
C PHE A 44 2.87 -5.23 0.80
N THR A 45 1.78 -5.35 0.03
CA THR A 45 1.08 -6.63 -0.20
C THR A 45 1.11 -7.06 -1.66
N SER A 46 0.80 -6.17 -2.60
CA SER A 46 0.77 -6.47 -4.03
C SER A 46 0.78 -5.20 -4.87
N ALA A 47 1.05 -5.32 -6.15
CA ALA A 47 0.89 -4.23 -7.11
C ALA A 47 0.29 -4.75 -8.41
N SER A 48 -0.40 -3.86 -9.11
CA SER A 48 -0.94 -4.11 -10.44
C SER A 48 -0.73 -2.90 -11.33
N SER A 49 -0.83 -3.10 -12.63
CA SER A 49 -0.74 -2.06 -13.64
C SER A 49 -2.05 -1.92 -14.39
N THR A 50 -2.41 -0.70 -14.73
CA THR A 50 -3.64 -0.43 -15.49
C THR A 50 -3.42 -0.56 -17.00
N TYR A 51 -2.19 -0.37 -17.49
CA TYR A 51 -1.88 -0.37 -18.92
C TYR A 51 -0.55 -1.08 -19.22
N GLY A 52 -0.51 -1.78 -20.36
CA GLY A 52 0.71 -2.31 -20.95
C GLY A 52 1.32 -3.51 -20.20
N SER A 53 2.61 -3.74 -20.46
CA SER A 53 3.41 -4.73 -19.73
C SER A 53 4.08 -4.03 -18.56
N ALA A 54 3.76 -4.49 -17.35
CA ALA A 54 4.38 -4.04 -16.12
C ALA A 54 5.21 -5.16 -15.51
N VAL A 55 6.43 -4.81 -15.11
CA VAL A 55 7.32 -5.71 -14.37
C VAL A 55 7.56 -5.10 -13.00
N PHE A 56 7.10 -5.79 -11.97
CA PHE A 56 7.41 -5.46 -10.58
C PHE A 56 8.61 -6.31 -10.18
N THR A 57 9.78 -5.71 -10.18
CA THR A 57 11.08 -6.42 -10.19
C THR A 57 11.59 -6.70 -8.79
N THR A 58 11.18 -5.91 -7.79
CA THR A 58 11.55 -6.11 -6.39
C THR A 58 10.41 -5.61 -5.51
N ALA A 59 10.00 -6.39 -4.53
CA ALA A 59 9.11 -5.93 -3.46
C ALA A 59 9.73 -6.37 -2.14
N ASN A 60 10.29 -5.41 -1.41
CA ASN A 60 10.94 -5.69 -0.13
C ASN A 60 10.30 -4.84 0.96
N SER A 61 9.38 -5.47 1.68
CA SER A 61 8.70 -4.88 2.82
C SER A 61 9.64 -4.65 4.01
N ALA A 62 10.83 -5.26 4.06
CA ALA A 62 11.81 -4.97 5.12
C ALA A 62 12.54 -3.65 4.84
N THR A 63 12.93 -3.41 3.59
CA THR A 63 13.63 -2.17 3.19
C THR A 63 12.68 -1.03 2.81
N GLY A 64 11.37 -1.29 2.74
CA GLY A 64 10.37 -0.27 2.41
C GLY A 64 10.47 0.20 0.96
N SER A 65 10.68 -0.73 0.01
CA SER A 65 10.82 -0.35 -1.40
C SER A 65 10.23 -1.38 -2.35
N VAL A 66 9.61 -0.88 -3.42
CA VAL A 66 9.06 -1.68 -4.53
C VAL A 66 9.58 -1.14 -5.85
N GLY A 67 10.45 -1.89 -6.52
CA GLY A 67 10.91 -1.61 -7.88
C GLY A 67 9.84 -1.96 -8.91
N PHE A 68 9.51 -1.01 -9.79
CA PHE A 68 8.57 -1.24 -10.88
C PHE A 68 9.06 -0.64 -12.20
N SER A 69 8.67 -1.29 -13.30
CA SER A 69 8.89 -0.82 -14.66
C SER A 69 7.60 -0.97 -15.45
N LEU A 70 7.13 0.12 -16.03
CA LEU A 70 5.94 0.21 -16.86
C LEU A 70 6.38 0.56 -18.27
N THR A 71 5.87 -0.15 -19.27
CA THR A 71 6.07 0.21 -20.68
C THR A 71 4.72 0.30 -21.38
N ASN A 72 4.48 1.44 -22.03
CA ASN A 72 3.27 1.65 -22.81
C ASN A 72 3.49 2.75 -23.85
N THR A 73 2.95 2.60 -25.05
CA THR A 73 3.00 3.63 -26.09
C THR A 73 1.93 4.69 -25.82
N GLY A 74 2.32 5.80 -25.19
CA GLY A 74 1.45 6.95 -24.98
C GLY A 74 0.54 6.78 -23.77
N PHE A 75 1.07 7.00 -22.56
CA PHE A 75 0.25 7.01 -21.35
C PHE A 75 -0.82 8.12 -21.40
N PRO A 76 -2.11 7.80 -21.25
CA PRO A 76 -3.13 8.80 -21.01
C PRO A 76 -2.93 9.44 -19.62
N SER A 77 -3.57 10.59 -19.37
CA SER A 77 -3.59 11.21 -18.05
C SER A 77 -4.47 10.40 -17.10
N THR A 78 -3.90 9.40 -16.42
CA THR A 78 -4.66 8.42 -15.62
C THR A 78 -3.77 7.63 -14.65
N THR A 79 -4.38 6.75 -13.86
CA THR A 79 -3.68 5.75 -13.04
C THR A 79 -2.93 4.76 -13.93
N VAL A 80 -1.63 4.59 -13.67
CA VAL A 80 -0.77 3.68 -14.45
C VAL A 80 -0.38 2.42 -13.66
N ALA A 81 -0.34 2.53 -12.33
CA ALA A 81 -0.15 1.42 -11.43
C ALA A 81 -0.93 1.63 -10.13
N THR A 82 -1.25 0.54 -9.46
CA THR A 82 -1.88 0.52 -8.15
C THR A 82 -1.04 -0.34 -7.21
N PHE A 83 -0.66 0.22 -6.07
CA PHE A 83 0.12 -0.44 -5.04
C PHE A 83 -0.77 -0.67 -3.82
N ASN A 84 -0.85 -1.92 -3.37
CA ASN A 84 -1.67 -2.31 -2.23
C ASN A 84 -0.79 -2.47 -0.99
N PHE A 85 -1.29 -1.96 0.13
CA PHE A 85 -0.61 -1.93 1.41
C PHE A 85 -1.54 -2.32 2.55
N LEU A 86 -0.95 -2.77 3.64
CA LEU A 86 -1.56 -2.89 4.95
C LEU A 86 -0.98 -1.80 5.87
N ALA A 87 -1.84 -1.05 6.55
CA ALA A 87 -1.44 -0.11 7.59
C ALA A 87 -1.14 -0.85 8.90
N ILE A 88 0.12 -0.87 9.34
CA ILE A 88 0.55 -1.66 10.50
C ILE A 88 0.85 -0.82 11.75
N ALA A 89 1.11 0.47 11.59
CA ALA A 89 1.32 1.40 12.71
C ALA A 89 0.87 2.82 12.35
N ALA A 90 0.51 3.60 13.36
CA ALA A 90 0.13 5.00 13.18
C ALA A 90 1.35 5.87 12.86
N GLY A 91 1.17 6.88 12.01
CA GLY A 91 2.22 7.79 11.55
C GLY A 91 2.06 8.19 10.09
N THR A 92 3.01 8.98 9.58
CA THR A 92 3.02 9.38 8.16
C THR A 92 4.15 8.68 7.43
N SER A 93 3.82 7.98 6.35
CA SER A 93 4.78 7.46 5.38
C SER A 93 4.79 8.34 4.14
N VAL A 94 5.94 8.95 3.85
CA VAL A 94 6.18 9.54 2.52
C VAL A 94 6.26 8.40 1.51
N LEU A 95 5.69 8.63 0.33
CA LEU A 95 5.76 7.75 -0.82
C LEU A 95 6.66 8.41 -1.86
N ASP A 96 7.94 8.09 -1.77
CA ASP A 96 9.00 8.71 -2.57
C ASP A 96 9.17 7.96 -3.89
N ILE A 97 9.10 8.72 -4.99
CA ILE A 97 9.45 8.25 -6.32
C ILE A 97 10.72 8.97 -6.73
N ASN A 98 11.86 8.29 -6.61
CA ASN A 98 13.15 8.89 -6.92
C ASN A 98 13.22 9.32 -8.40
N PRO A 99 13.23 10.63 -8.71
CA PRO A 99 13.16 11.12 -10.09
C PRO A 99 14.45 10.88 -10.89
N GLN A 100 15.56 10.49 -10.23
CA GLN A 100 16.81 10.18 -10.93
C GLN A 100 16.75 8.86 -11.71
N GLN A 101 15.69 8.07 -11.54
CA GLN A 101 15.51 6.81 -12.25
C GLN A 101 14.37 6.94 -13.29
N TRP A 102 14.78 7.41 -14.47
CA TRP A 102 14.19 7.24 -15.81
C TRP A 102 12.66 7.19 -15.92
N LEU A 103 12.05 8.32 -16.28
CA LEU A 103 10.85 8.31 -17.12
C LEU A 103 11.29 8.03 -18.56
N ILE A 104 10.95 6.85 -19.07
CA ILE A 104 11.38 6.39 -20.39
C ILE A 104 10.50 7.09 -21.43
N GLY A 105 11.02 8.14 -22.06
CA GLY A 105 10.40 8.80 -23.22
C GLY A 105 10.76 8.15 -24.55
N SER A 106 10.22 8.68 -25.65
CA SER A 106 10.63 8.29 -27.00
C SER A 106 12.05 8.77 -27.31
N GLY A 107 13.05 7.93 -27.07
CA GLY A 107 14.45 8.19 -27.38
C GLY A 107 15.41 7.46 -26.43
N TRP A 108 16.68 7.32 -26.82
CA TRP A 108 17.73 6.61 -26.05
C TRP A 108 18.02 7.22 -24.67
N PHE A 109 17.49 8.42 -24.38
CA PHE A 109 17.85 9.23 -23.21
C PHE A 109 16.68 9.46 -22.22
N GLY A 110 15.53 8.82 -22.42
CA GLY A 110 14.35 9.09 -21.60
C GLY A 110 13.82 10.52 -21.78
N ILE A 111 12.78 10.87 -21.04
CA ILE A 111 12.37 12.27 -20.85
C ILE A 111 12.65 12.65 -19.39
N ASN A 112 13.12 13.87 -19.16
CA ASN A 112 13.14 14.45 -17.82
C ASN A 112 11.70 14.74 -17.40
N GLY A 113 11.00 13.74 -16.88
CA GLY A 113 9.71 13.98 -16.28
C GLY A 113 9.83 14.26 -14.79
N LEU A 114 8.88 15.02 -14.27
CA LEU A 114 8.78 15.35 -12.86
C LEU A 114 8.15 14.17 -12.09
N ALA A 115 8.81 13.69 -11.05
CA ALA A 115 8.17 12.88 -10.01
C ALA A 115 7.78 13.81 -8.85
N VAL A 116 6.59 13.59 -8.30
CA VAL A 116 6.08 14.28 -7.13
C VAL A 116 5.74 13.24 -6.09
N ASP A 117 6.25 13.41 -4.88
CA ASP A 117 6.03 12.46 -3.81
C ASP A 117 4.58 12.50 -3.32
N GLY A 118 4.08 11.33 -2.95
CA GLY A 118 2.81 11.19 -2.24
C GLY A 118 3.04 10.98 -0.75
N SER A 119 1.96 10.81 0.01
CA SER A 119 2.04 10.45 1.42
C SER A 119 0.82 9.68 1.88
N VAL A 120 1.02 8.70 2.74
CA VAL A 120 -0.06 8.05 3.48
C VAL A 120 0.04 8.46 4.95
N THR A 121 -1.05 8.99 5.49
CA THR A 121 -1.19 9.22 6.93
C THR A 121 -2.04 8.11 7.53
N VAL A 122 -1.47 7.38 8.48
CA VAL A 122 -2.15 6.31 9.20
C VAL A 122 -2.58 6.83 10.57
N THR A 123 -3.88 6.86 10.81
CA THR A 123 -4.47 7.22 12.10
C THR A 123 -4.66 6.00 12.99
N PRO A 124 -4.66 6.15 14.32
CA PRO A 124 -5.03 5.05 15.23
C PRO A 124 -6.40 4.48 14.84
N SER A 125 -6.57 3.17 15.02
CA SER A 125 -7.89 2.55 14.79
C SER A 125 -8.90 3.14 15.77
N SER A 126 -10.05 3.52 15.24
CA SER A 126 -11.19 3.99 16.04
C SER A 126 -12.04 2.83 16.59
N ALA A 127 -11.66 1.57 16.30
CA ALA A 127 -12.35 0.40 16.79
C ALA A 127 -12.40 0.41 18.33
N PRO A 128 -13.59 0.20 18.93
CA PRO A 128 -13.69 0.08 20.38
C PRO A 128 -12.76 -1.03 20.85
N VAL A 129 -11.79 -0.70 21.71
CA VAL A 129 -11.09 -1.71 22.49
C VAL A 129 -12.16 -2.47 23.25
N PRO A 130 -12.30 -3.81 23.08
CA PRO A 130 -13.27 -4.56 23.86
C PRO A 130 -12.98 -4.30 25.33
N ASP A 131 -13.93 -3.65 25.99
CA ASP A 131 -13.77 -3.29 27.40
C ASP A 131 -13.48 -4.57 28.19
N ALA A 132 -12.55 -4.54 29.14
CA ALA A 132 -12.05 -5.74 29.81
C ALA A 132 -13.17 -6.58 30.48
N ALA A 133 -14.31 -5.94 30.77
CA ALA A 133 -15.54 -6.58 31.22
C ALA A 133 -16.14 -7.57 30.19
N SER A 134 -16.01 -7.28 28.90
CA SER A 134 -16.51 -8.13 27.81
C SER A 134 -15.66 -9.39 27.62
N THR A 135 -14.35 -9.30 27.86
CA THR A 135 -13.43 -10.45 27.83
C THR A 135 -13.68 -11.40 29.02
N LEU A 136 -13.94 -10.84 30.20
CA LEU A 136 -14.31 -11.61 31.39
C LEU A 136 -15.68 -12.27 31.27
N ALA A 137 -16.66 -11.60 30.63
CA ALA A 137 -17.98 -12.20 30.37
C ALA A 137 -17.87 -13.41 29.43
N LEU A 138 -17.04 -13.34 28.38
CA LEU A 138 -16.83 -14.47 27.46
C LEU A 138 -16.08 -15.64 28.12
N LEU A 139 -15.04 -15.37 28.93
CA LEU A 139 -14.36 -16.41 29.71
C LEU A 139 -15.25 -17.01 30.82
N GLY A 140 -16.07 -16.19 31.47
CA GLY A 140 -17.00 -16.62 32.51
C GLY A 140 -18.09 -17.56 31.98
N VAL A 141 -18.63 -17.26 30.79
CA VAL A 141 -19.60 -18.14 30.11
C VAL A 141 -18.95 -19.47 29.69
N ALA A 142 -17.70 -19.45 29.22
CA ALA A 142 -16.98 -20.67 28.85
C ALA A 142 -16.69 -21.59 30.06
N LEU A 143 -16.31 -21.03 31.23
CA LEU A 143 -16.08 -21.83 32.44
C LEU A 143 -17.37 -22.44 33.03
N LEU A 144 -18.48 -21.69 33.01
CA LEU A 144 -19.78 -22.19 33.46
C LEU A 144 -20.32 -23.30 32.53
N GLY A 145 -20.14 -23.15 31.21
CA GLY A 145 -20.49 -24.19 30.24
C GLY A 145 -19.71 -25.50 30.44
N ALA A 146 -18.40 -25.41 30.73
CA ALA A 146 -17.56 -26.58 30.99
C ALA A 146 -17.90 -27.29 32.31
N ALA A 147 -18.30 -26.56 33.35
CA ALA A 147 -18.70 -27.13 34.63
C ALA A 147 -20.05 -27.87 34.55
N VAL A 148 -21.00 -27.37 33.76
CA VAL A 148 -22.32 -28.00 33.57
C VAL A 148 -22.23 -29.26 32.71
N LEU A 149 -21.34 -29.32 31.72
CA LEU A 149 -21.14 -30.53 30.91
C LEU A 149 -20.49 -31.68 31.69
N ARG A 150 -19.57 -31.40 32.62
CA ARG A 150 -18.93 -32.46 33.43
C ARG A 150 -19.88 -33.12 34.44
N ARG A 151 -20.91 -32.42 34.91
CA ARG A 151 -21.89 -32.97 35.86
C ARG A 151 -22.94 -33.90 35.23
N ARG A 152 -23.13 -33.83 33.90
CA ARG A 152 -24.04 -34.75 33.17
C ARG A 152 -23.36 -36.00 32.63
N ALA A 153 -22.03 -36.10 32.70
CA ALA A 153 -21.27 -37.28 32.29
C ALA A 153 -20.99 -38.26 33.45
N GLN A 154 -21.48 -37.97 34.67
CA GLN A 154 -21.26 -38.79 35.88
C GLN A 154 -22.57 -39.20 36.58
N ALA A 155 -23.72 -39.17 35.88
CA ALA A 155 -25.00 -39.66 36.38
C ALA A 155 -25.47 -40.84 35.51
#